data_AF-A0A7X9E6B8-F1
#
_entry.id   AF-A0A7X9E6B8-F1
#
_cell.length_a   1.000
_cell.length_b   1.000
_cell.length_c   1.000
_cell.angle_alpha   90.00
_cell.angle_beta   90.00
_cell.angle_gamma   90.00
#
_symmetry.space_group_name_H-M   'P 1'
#
loop_
_entity.id
_entity.type
_entity.pdbx_description
1 polymer ?
#
loop_
_entity_poly.entity_id
_entity_poly.type
_entity_poly.pdbx_seq_one_letter_code
_entity_poly.pdbx_strand_id
1 'polypeptide(L)'
;RGDNPVQGIGEDNFSVKWTGYLVPKISGQYEISIASDDGIRFYLNDKLMIDDWFDRGVSSSNVKLLLEKNKPYKIKLEYYENAGDAVCVLGWNTPGEDIINSAIETARRSDLVLLFVGNSYNIETEGRDRENLFLPENQIELINKVTEVNNNVVVVLNSGSPVLMNSWIDRVSAVLQMWFGGSQGGNAIADVLLGNYNPSGKLPVTFPKLWEDCSAFETYKSFPSRTYYSDDIYVGYRNFDKYEIEPLFPFGFGLSYTSFEYNDINIEENSEDYLISFFVKNTGQVDGIETPQVYIGKKISKADRPVKELKSFSKVFLKTGQTKKVVLSIPKKNLAYFDIQTDSWLIEEGVYEFMVGASSRDIKLNKEVIVN
;
A
#
# COMPACT_ATOMS: atom_id res chain seq x y z
N ARG A 1 -13.08 17.23 -5.72
CA ARG A 1 -14.25 16.32 -5.81
C ARG A 1 -15.19 16.73 -4.69
N GLY A 2 -16.49 16.80 -4.97
CA GLY A 2 -17.51 17.10 -3.96
C GLY A 2 -17.66 18.56 -3.55
N ASP A 3 -17.16 19.52 -4.33
CA ASP A 3 -17.39 20.95 -4.06
C ASP A 3 -18.14 21.57 -5.23
N ASN A 4 -18.99 22.55 -4.93
CA ASN A 4 -19.66 23.42 -5.88
C ASN A 4 -18.69 23.87 -7.00
N PRO A 5 -19.05 23.78 -8.29
CA PRO A 5 -18.14 24.14 -9.38
C PRO A 5 -17.71 25.61 -9.32
N VAL A 6 -18.60 26.47 -8.81
CA VAL A 6 -18.34 27.88 -8.46
C VAL A 6 -19.29 28.28 -7.31
N GLN A 7 -18.95 29.34 -6.59
CA GLN A 7 -19.84 29.92 -5.58
C GLN A 7 -21.21 30.27 -6.19
N GLY A 8 -22.29 29.82 -5.54
CA GLY A 8 -23.68 30.09 -5.97
C GLY A 8 -24.31 29.03 -6.86
N ILE A 9 -23.58 27.96 -7.21
CA ILE A 9 -24.11 26.72 -7.79
C ILE A 9 -24.05 25.65 -6.71
N GLY A 10 -25.04 24.75 -6.66
CA GLY A 10 -25.03 23.62 -5.73
C GLY A 10 -23.99 22.56 -6.12
N GLU A 11 -23.80 21.58 -5.23
CA GLU A 11 -22.92 20.43 -5.47
C GLU A 11 -23.49 19.49 -6.55
N ASP A 12 -24.81 19.51 -6.72
CA ASP A 12 -25.58 18.70 -7.67
C ASP A 12 -26.39 19.59 -8.63
N ASN A 13 -27.01 18.97 -9.65
CA ASN A 13 -27.91 19.63 -10.60
C ASN A 13 -27.27 20.81 -11.35
N PHE A 14 -26.07 20.60 -11.88
CA PHE A 14 -25.35 21.61 -12.64
C PHE A 14 -24.89 21.08 -13.99
N SER A 15 -24.48 22.01 -14.87
CA SER A 15 -23.83 21.66 -16.13
C SER A 15 -22.63 22.54 -16.37
N VAL A 16 -21.64 21.98 -17.07
CA VAL A 16 -20.42 22.68 -17.44
C VAL A 16 -20.16 22.53 -18.92
N LYS A 17 -19.65 23.60 -19.52
CA LYS A 17 -19.22 23.62 -20.91
C LYS A 17 -17.80 24.14 -21.00
N TRP A 18 -16.90 23.28 -21.45
CA TRP A 18 -15.54 23.67 -21.81
C TRP A 18 -15.42 23.84 -23.32
N THR A 19 -14.68 24.86 -23.74
CA THR A 19 -14.37 25.12 -25.15
C THR A 19 -12.90 25.49 -25.27
N GLY A 20 -12.24 25.02 -26.32
CA GLY A 20 -10.84 25.30 -26.54
C GLY A 20 -10.34 24.73 -27.86
N TYR A 21 -9.02 24.57 -27.96
CA TYR A 21 -8.37 23.96 -29.11
C TYR A 21 -7.42 22.85 -28.66
N LEU A 22 -7.52 21.70 -29.31
CA LEU A 22 -6.51 20.65 -29.24
C LEU A 22 -5.51 20.86 -30.39
N VAL A 23 -4.22 20.99 -30.07
CA VAL A 23 -3.14 21.15 -31.07
C VAL A 23 -2.20 19.94 -31.00
N PRO A 24 -2.34 18.96 -31.90
CA PRO A 24 -1.53 17.74 -31.89
C PRO A 24 -0.05 18.03 -32.09
N LYS A 25 0.83 17.34 -31.35
CA LYS A 25 2.29 17.44 -31.53
C LYS A 25 2.82 16.47 -32.58
N ILE A 26 2.05 15.43 -32.89
CA ILE A 26 2.34 14.42 -33.92
C ILE A 26 1.06 14.16 -34.72
N SER A 27 1.22 13.79 -35.99
CA SER A 27 0.08 13.40 -36.83
C SER A 27 -0.26 11.93 -36.58
N GLY A 28 -1.54 11.58 -36.59
CA GLY A 28 -2.00 10.19 -36.56
C GLY A 28 -3.31 10.02 -35.82
N GLN A 29 -3.63 8.77 -35.49
CA GLN A 29 -4.86 8.42 -34.78
C GLN A 29 -4.69 8.60 -33.27
N TYR A 30 -5.38 9.59 -32.72
CA TYR A 30 -5.55 9.81 -31.30
C TYR A 30 -6.77 9.02 -30.81
N GLU A 31 -6.68 8.51 -29.59
CA GLU A 31 -7.85 7.98 -28.87
C GLU A 31 -8.17 8.95 -27.74
N ILE A 32 -9.30 9.65 -27.86
CA ILE A 32 -9.81 10.56 -26.83
C ILE A 32 -10.65 9.74 -25.87
N SER A 33 -10.41 9.91 -24.57
CA SER A 33 -11.13 9.24 -23.49
C SER A 33 -11.72 10.28 -22.54
N ILE A 34 -13.01 10.14 -22.21
CA ILE A 34 -13.71 11.03 -21.29
C ILE A 34 -14.33 10.18 -20.18
N ALA A 35 -13.81 10.32 -18.97
CA ALA A 35 -14.43 9.72 -17.79
C ALA A 35 -15.44 10.71 -17.19
N SER A 36 -16.70 10.31 -17.03
CA SER A 36 -17.70 11.10 -16.32
C SER A 36 -18.58 10.26 -15.41
N ASP A 37 -18.95 10.84 -14.26
CA ASP A 37 -20.23 10.52 -13.59
C ASP A 37 -21.33 11.27 -14.36
N ASP A 38 -22.51 10.71 -14.53
CA ASP A 38 -23.56 11.24 -15.43
C ASP A 38 -23.11 11.53 -16.87
N GLY A 39 -23.68 12.55 -17.51
CA GLY A 39 -23.72 12.67 -18.97
C GLY A 39 -22.74 13.65 -19.58
N ILE A 40 -22.22 13.32 -20.77
CA ILE A 40 -21.31 14.15 -21.56
C ILE A 40 -21.69 14.22 -23.05
N ARG A 41 -21.29 15.31 -23.69
CA ARG A 41 -21.20 15.44 -25.16
C ARG A 41 -19.87 16.03 -25.56
N PHE A 42 -19.19 15.38 -26.49
CA PHE A 42 -17.91 15.86 -27.01
C PHE A 42 -18.02 16.21 -28.49
N TYR A 43 -17.45 17.36 -28.86
CA TYR A 43 -17.48 17.87 -30.22
C TYR A 43 -16.07 18.20 -30.71
N LEU A 44 -15.81 17.91 -31.99
CA LEU A 44 -14.62 18.30 -32.71
C LEU A 44 -15.03 19.15 -33.92
N ASN A 45 -14.54 20.38 -34.02
CA ASN A 45 -14.92 21.35 -35.06
C ASN A 45 -16.44 21.45 -35.21
N ASP A 46 -17.14 21.60 -34.08
CA ASP A 46 -18.60 21.71 -33.96
C ASP A 46 -19.39 20.45 -34.40
N LYS A 47 -18.71 19.37 -34.79
CA LYS A 47 -19.34 18.06 -35.05
C LYS A 47 -19.39 17.24 -33.77
N LEU A 48 -20.57 16.71 -33.45
CA LEU A 48 -20.79 15.80 -32.33
C LEU A 48 -20.05 14.48 -32.57
N MET A 49 -19.20 14.10 -31.62
CA MET A 49 -18.35 12.90 -31.68
C MET A 49 -18.74 11.85 -30.64
N ILE A 50 -19.20 12.27 -29.47
CA ILE A 50 -19.73 11.42 -28.40
C ILE A 50 -21.01 12.07 -27.87
N ASP A 51 -22.07 11.28 -27.67
CA ASP A 51 -23.36 11.72 -27.13
C ASP A 51 -23.87 10.71 -26.08
N ASP A 52 -23.33 10.82 -24.87
CA ASP A 52 -23.73 10.00 -23.73
C ASP A 52 -24.43 10.89 -22.73
N TRP A 53 -25.64 11.37 -23.08
CA TRP A 53 -26.40 12.35 -22.29
C TRP A 53 -27.48 11.67 -21.44
N PHE A 54 -27.06 10.87 -20.45
CA PHE A 54 -27.94 10.14 -19.53
C PHE A 54 -27.23 9.84 -18.21
N ASP A 55 -28.02 9.58 -17.16
CA ASP A 55 -27.52 9.34 -15.80
C ASP A 55 -26.80 7.99 -15.70
N ARG A 56 -25.62 7.99 -15.10
CA ARG A 56 -24.78 6.80 -14.97
C ARG A 56 -23.69 7.04 -13.94
N GLY A 57 -23.22 5.98 -13.28
CA GLY A 57 -22.00 6.08 -12.49
C GLY A 57 -20.76 6.35 -13.36
N VAL A 58 -19.66 6.73 -12.70
CA VAL A 58 -18.35 6.98 -13.34
C VAL A 58 -17.99 5.92 -14.38
N SER A 59 -17.97 6.31 -15.66
CA SER A 59 -17.62 5.45 -16.78
C SER A 59 -16.91 6.22 -17.88
N SER A 60 -16.20 5.52 -18.77
CA SER A 60 -15.37 6.14 -19.82
C SER A 60 -16.00 6.00 -21.20
N SER A 61 -16.06 7.11 -21.92
CA SER A 61 -16.50 7.19 -23.31
C SER A 61 -15.30 7.50 -24.21
N ASN A 62 -15.17 6.81 -25.34
CA ASN A 62 -13.97 6.89 -26.18
C ASN A 62 -14.31 7.22 -27.64
N VAL A 63 -13.45 8.01 -28.30
CA VAL A 63 -13.52 8.24 -29.74
C VAL A 63 -12.14 8.32 -30.37
N LYS A 64 -11.98 7.70 -31.54
CA LYS A 64 -10.74 7.74 -32.33
C LYS A 64 -10.78 8.87 -33.34
N LEU A 65 -9.77 9.73 -33.34
CA LEU A 65 -9.66 10.91 -34.19
C LEU A 65 -8.36 10.89 -34.99
N LEU A 66 -8.44 11.08 -36.31
CA LEU A 66 -7.26 11.31 -37.12
C LEU A 66 -6.91 12.80 -37.08
N LEU A 67 -5.79 13.15 -36.45
CA LEU A 67 -5.37 14.54 -36.24
C LEU A 67 -4.02 14.80 -36.92
N GLU A 68 -3.82 16.03 -37.38
CA GLU A 68 -2.58 16.49 -38.04
C GLU A 68 -1.73 17.33 -37.08
N LYS A 69 -0.42 17.09 -37.08
CA LYS A 69 0.57 17.85 -36.30
C LYS A 69 0.41 19.36 -36.52
N ASN A 70 0.43 20.12 -35.42
CA ASN A 70 0.33 21.57 -35.35
C ASN A 70 -0.97 22.19 -35.90
N LYS A 71 -1.95 21.37 -36.31
CA LYS A 71 -3.27 21.86 -36.75
C LYS A 71 -4.18 22.04 -35.54
N PRO A 72 -4.72 23.23 -35.28
CA PRO A 72 -5.65 23.43 -34.18
C PRO A 72 -7.03 22.83 -34.52
N TYR A 73 -7.57 22.03 -33.62
CA TYR A 73 -8.93 21.48 -33.70
C TYR A 73 -9.77 22.08 -32.58
N LYS A 74 -10.88 22.72 -32.93
CA LYS A 74 -11.82 23.27 -31.94
C LYS A 74 -12.47 22.11 -31.19
N ILE A 75 -12.40 22.13 -29.87
CA ILE A 75 -13.06 21.15 -29.01
C ILE A 75 -14.15 21.84 -28.18
N LYS A 76 -15.25 21.12 -27.95
CA LYS A 76 -16.28 21.49 -26.98
C LYS A 76 -16.67 20.24 -26.20
N LEU A 77 -16.68 20.35 -24.87
CA LEU A 77 -17.14 19.31 -23.96
C LEU A 77 -18.28 19.89 -23.13
N GLU A 78 -19.45 19.29 -23.26
CA GLU A 78 -20.62 19.57 -22.42
C GLU A 78 -20.76 18.41 -21.43
N TYR A 79 -21.10 18.75 -20.19
CA TYR A 79 -21.22 17.82 -19.07
C TYR A 79 -22.40 18.26 -18.21
N TYR A 80 -23.12 17.31 -17.62
CA TYR A 80 -24.03 17.60 -16.53
C TYR A 80 -23.81 16.63 -15.36
N GLU A 81 -24.05 17.14 -14.16
CA GLU A 81 -24.13 16.40 -12.91
C GLU A 81 -25.58 16.47 -12.41
N ASN A 82 -26.19 15.32 -12.15
CA ASN A 82 -27.51 15.21 -11.58
C ASN A 82 -27.41 15.05 -10.05
N ALA A 83 -26.68 14.05 -9.57
CA ALA A 83 -26.53 13.77 -8.16
C ALA A 83 -25.27 12.94 -7.83
N GLY A 84 -24.60 13.28 -6.72
CA GLY A 84 -23.50 12.51 -6.18
C GLY A 84 -22.14 13.17 -6.38
N ASP A 85 -21.13 12.37 -6.69
CA ASP A 85 -19.76 12.87 -6.84
C ASP A 85 -19.51 13.32 -8.29
N ALA A 86 -19.43 14.63 -8.50
CA ALA A 86 -19.13 15.16 -9.83
C ALA A 86 -17.73 14.75 -10.36
N VAL A 87 -17.71 14.04 -11.49
CA VAL A 87 -16.50 13.64 -12.21
C VAL A 87 -16.62 13.99 -13.69
N CYS A 88 -15.63 14.72 -14.22
CA CYS A 88 -15.44 14.87 -15.67
C CYS A 88 -13.94 15.05 -15.99
N VAL A 89 -13.34 14.09 -16.69
CA VAL A 89 -11.92 14.10 -17.06
C VAL A 89 -11.76 13.80 -18.54
N LEU A 90 -11.18 14.74 -19.30
CA LEU A 90 -10.81 14.57 -20.70
C LEU A 90 -9.31 14.22 -20.81
N GLY A 91 -9.00 13.08 -21.42
CA GLY A 91 -7.65 12.61 -21.71
C GLY A 91 -7.50 12.06 -23.14
N TRP A 92 -6.27 11.76 -23.56
CA TRP A 92 -6.02 11.12 -24.85
C TRP A 92 -4.71 10.32 -24.89
N ASN A 93 -4.70 9.25 -25.70
CA ASN A 93 -3.49 8.54 -26.11
C ASN A 93 -2.95 9.13 -27.43
N THR A 94 -1.62 9.21 -27.56
CA THR A 94 -1.02 9.76 -28.78
C THR A 94 -0.76 8.67 -29.84
N PRO A 95 -0.76 9.01 -31.14
CA PRO A 95 -0.53 8.05 -32.21
C PRO A 95 0.83 7.36 -32.13
N GLY A 96 0.85 6.03 -32.34
CA GLY A 96 2.09 5.27 -32.52
C GLY A 96 2.91 5.03 -31.24
N GLU A 97 2.33 5.30 -30.07
CA GLU A 97 2.96 4.99 -28.79
C GLU A 97 2.92 3.48 -28.50
N ASP A 98 3.96 2.77 -28.91
CA ASP A 98 4.29 1.46 -28.34
C ASP A 98 5.10 1.66 -27.06
N ILE A 99 4.39 2.08 -26.00
CA ILE A 99 5.00 2.42 -24.71
C ILE A 99 5.77 1.25 -24.09
N ILE A 100 5.32 0.01 -24.35
CA ILE A 100 5.97 -1.20 -23.82
C ILE A 100 7.29 -1.44 -24.54
N ASN A 101 7.31 -1.46 -25.89
CA ASN A 101 8.58 -1.65 -26.61
C ASN A 101 9.57 -0.51 -26.36
N SER A 102 9.09 0.73 -26.24
CA SER A 102 9.94 1.87 -25.88
C SER A 102 10.60 1.69 -24.50
N ALA A 103 9.85 1.18 -23.52
CA ALA A 103 10.37 0.88 -22.19
C ALA A 103 11.40 -0.27 -22.22
N ILE A 104 11.15 -1.33 -23.00
CA ILE A 104 12.06 -2.47 -23.17
C ILE A 104 13.39 -2.03 -23.81
N GLU A 105 13.34 -1.27 -24.90
CA GLU A 105 14.56 -0.76 -25.55
C GLU A 105 15.35 0.17 -24.63
N THR A 106 14.65 0.97 -23.84
CA THR A 106 15.30 1.82 -22.83
C THR A 106 15.92 1.01 -21.70
N ALA A 107 15.24 -0.03 -21.21
CA ALA A 107 15.75 -0.93 -20.19
C ALA A 107 17.01 -1.67 -20.68
N ARG A 108 17.02 -2.17 -21.92
CA ARG A 108 18.15 -2.93 -22.49
C ARG A 108 19.46 -2.14 -22.52
N ARG A 109 19.38 -0.82 -22.69
CA ARG A 109 20.55 0.08 -22.77
C ARG A 109 20.92 0.75 -21.44
N SER A 110 20.23 0.43 -20.34
CA SER A 110 20.40 1.10 -19.05
C SER A 110 21.14 0.20 -18.06
N ASP A 111 22.01 0.79 -17.24
CA ASP A 111 22.72 0.03 -16.19
C ASP A 111 21.80 -0.35 -15.02
N LEU A 112 20.79 0.49 -14.76
CA LEU A 112 19.79 0.36 -13.70
C LEU A 112 18.44 0.81 -14.24
N VAL A 113 17.38 0.07 -13.92
CA VAL A 113 16.00 0.44 -14.25
C VAL A 113 15.21 0.70 -12.97
N LEU A 114 14.65 1.90 -12.85
CA LEU A 114 13.69 2.24 -11.81
C LEU A 114 12.28 2.16 -12.41
N LEU A 115 11.50 1.15 -12.00
CA LEU A 115 10.15 0.94 -12.51
C LEU A 115 9.13 1.40 -11.47
N PHE A 116 8.39 2.46 -11.79
CA PHE A 116 7.34 2.99 -10.94
C PHE A 116 6.00 2.34 -11.30
N VAL A 117 5.46 1.58 -10.35
CA VAL A 117 4.22 0.82 -10.50
C VAL A 117 3.37 0.99 -9.26
N GLY A 118 2.10 0.62 -9.33
CA GLY A 118 1.20 0.74 -8.19
C GLY A 118 -0.26 0.87 -8.56
N ASN A 119 -1.02 1.25 -7.55
CA ASN A 119 -2.44 1.54 -7.67
C ASN A 119 -2.66 3.05 -7.80
N SER A 120 -3.88 3.42 -8.14
CA SER A 120 -4.32 4.81 -8.19
C SER A 120 -5.58 4.96 -7.37
N TYR A 121 -6.02 6.20 -7.19
CA TYR A 121 -7.33 6.50 -6.62
C TYR A 121 -8.48 5.77 -7.36
N ASN A 122 -8.33 5.46 -8.65
CA ASN A 122 -9.36 4.69 -9.36
C ASN A 122 -9.46 3.23 -8.89
N ILE A 123 -8.41 2.69 -8.26
CA ILE A 123 -8.37 1.30 -7.78
C ILE A 123 -8.61 1.26 -6.27
N GLU A 124 -7.99 2.18 -5.52
CA GLU A 124 -8.10 2.28 -4.07
C GLU A 124 -8.81 3.59 -3.71
N THR A 125 -10.11 3.52 -3.41
CA THR A 125 -10.95 4.70 -3.11
C THR A 125 -11.97 4.38 -2.04
N GLU A 126 -12.45 5.42 -1.37
CA GLU A 126 -13.69 5.35 -0.60
C GLU A 126 -14.88 4.98 -1.50
N GLY A 127 -15.87 4.28 -0.93
CA GLY A 127 -17.12 3.90 -1.60
C GLY A 127 -17.06 2.57 -2.38
N ARG A 128 -15.87 2.05 -2.67
CA ARG A 128 -15.72 0.70 -3.25
C ARG A 128 -14.41 0.06 -2.86
N ASP A 129 -14.44 -1.26 -2.71
CA ASP A 129 -13.23 -2.04 -2.52
C ASP A 129 -12.61 -2.47 -3.85
N ARG A 130 -11.34 -2.88 -3.79
CA ARG A 130 -10.69 -3.52 -4.94
C ARG A 130 -11.37 -4.85 -5.29
N GLU A 131 -11.36 -5.18 -6.58
CA GLU A 131 -11.82 -6.48 -7.08
C GLU A 131 -10.82 -7.62 -6.82
N ASN A 132 -9.53 -7.28 -6.78
CA ASN A 132 -8.45 -8.23 -6.50
C ASN A 132 -7.22 -7.50 -5.93
N LEU A 133 -6.20 -8.27 -5.56
CA LEU A 133 -4.95 -7.78 -4.97
C LEU A 133 -3.82 -7.64 -6.00
N PHE A 134 -4.05 -7.86 -7.29
CA PHE A 134 -2.99 -7.74 -8.30
C PHE A 134 -2.72 -6.26 -8.62
N LEU A 135 -1.50 -5.99 -9.08
CA LEU A 135 -1.27 -4.78 -9.86
C LEU A 135 -2.07 -4.85 -11.18
N PRO A 136 -2.38 -3.70 -11.81
CA PRO A 136 -2.95 -3.70 -13.16
C PRO A 136 -2.14 -4.56 -14.12
N GLU A 137 -2.84 -5.35 -14.95
CA GLU A 137 -2.23 -6.38 -15.81
C GLU A 137 -1.13 -5.82 -16.72
N ASN A 138 -1.36 -4.63 -17.30
CA ASN A 138 -0.38 -3.94 -18.13
C ASN A 138 0.92 -3.57 -17.38
N GLN A 139 0.84 -3.32 -16.07
CA GLN A 139 2.03 -3.08 -15.25
C GLN A 139 2.78 -4.38 -14.95
N ILE A 140 2.06 -5.49 -14.73
CA ILE A 140 2.67 -6.82 -14.56
C ILE A 140 3.37 -7.25 -15.86
N GLU A 141 2.73 -7.06 -17.01
CA GLU A 141 3.33 -7.31 -18.32
C GLU A 141 4.60 -6.48 -18.52
N LEU A 142 4.56 -5.19 -18.18
CA LEU A 142 5.72 -4.31 -18.24
C LEU A 142 6.88 -4.78 -17.36
N ILE A 143 6.61 -5.14 -16.09
CA ILE A 143 7.62 -5.68 -15.17
C ILE A 143 8.29 -6.90 -15.82
N ASN A 144 7.48 -7.88 -16.24
CA ASN A 144 8.00 -9.13 -16.82
C ASN A 144 8.88 -8.86 -18.04
N LYS A 145 8.40 -8.09 -19.02
CA LYS A 145 9.14 -7.78 -20.24
C LYS A 145 10.41 -6.97 -19.99
N VAL A 146 10.40 -6.05 -19.03
CA VAL A 146 11.60 -5.27 -18.64
C VAL A 146 12.63 -6.18 -17.97
N THR A 147 12.20 -7.08 -17.08
CA THR A 147 13.10 -8.02 -16.39
C THR A 147 13.71 -9.09 -17.32
N GLU A 148 13.11 -9.32 -18.50
CA GLU A 148 13.70 -10.21 -19.51
C GLU A 148 14.92 -9.61 -20.21
N VAL A 149 15.03 -8.27 -20.25
CA VAL A 149 16.12 -7.56 -20.94
C VAL A 149 17.09 -6.85 -20.00
N ASN A 150 16.78 -6.76 -18.71
CA ASN A 150 17.62 -6.15 -17.70
C ASN A 150 17.45 -6.85 -16.34
N ASN A 151 18.56 -7.23 -15.70
CA ASN A 151 18.56 -7.90 -14.39
C ASN A 151 18.67 -6.94 -13.19
N ASN A 152 18.94 -5.66 -13.44
CA ASN A 152 19.10 -4.60 -12.42
C ASN A 152 17.84 -3.74 -12.38
N VAL A 153 16.72 -4.34 -11.97
CA VAL A 153 15.41 -3.69 -11.94
C VAL A 153 15.01 -3.45 -10.48
N VAL A 154 14.76 -2.19 -10.13
CA VAL A 154 14.21 -1.78 -8.85
C VAL A 154 12.77 -1.34 -9.07
N VAL A 155 11.83 -1.97 -8.37
CA VAL A 155 10.42 -1.60 -8.41
C VAL A 155 10.13 -0.60 -7.30
N VAL A 156 9.64 0.58 -7.65
CA VAL A 156 9.13 1.59 -6.72
C VAL A 156 7.61 1.48 -6.71
N LEU A 157 7.05 1.02 -5.59
CA LEU A 157 5.66 0.61 -5.48
C LEU A 157 4.82 1.66 -4.73
N ASN A 158 3.85 2.23 -5.43
CA ASN A 158 2.90 3.21 -4.89
C ASN A 158 1.51 2.56 -4.74
N SER A 159 1.25 1.93 -3.60
CA SER A 159 -0.07 1.37 -3.26
C SER A 159 -0.42 1.67 -1.80
N GLY A 160 -1.67 1.98 -1.50
CA GLY A 160 -2.17 2.19 -0.14
C GLY A 160 -2.34 0.89 0.65
N SER A 161 -2.35 -0.26 -0.02
CA SER A 161 -2.53 -1.58 0.60
C SER A 161 -1.68 -2.65 -0.10
N PRO A 162 -1.59 -3.88 0.45
CA PRO A 162 -0.81 -4.95 -0.16
C PRO A 162 -1.22 -5.24 -1.61
N VAL A 163 -0.23 -5.58 -2.44
CA VAL A 163 -0.42 -6.14 -3.77
C VAL A 163 0.31 -7.47 -3.86
N LEU A 164 -0.23 -8.42 -4.63
CA LEU A 164 0.43 -9.71 -4.86
C LEU A 164 1.62 -9.53 -5.79
N MET A 165 2.77 -10.07 -5.38
CA MET A 165 4.03 -9.93 -6.14
C MET A 165 4.62 -11.26 -6.60
N ASN A 166 4.01 -12.41 -6.27
CA ASN A 166 4.59 -13.73 -6.54
C ASN A 166 4.95 -13.97 -8.02
N SER A 167 4.27 -13.32 -8.96
CA SER A 167 4.54 -13.48 -10.39
C SER A 167 5.82 -12.79 -10.86
N TRP A 168 6.40 -11.88 -10.05
CA TRP A 168 7.51 -11.04 -10.48
C TRP A 168 8.55 -10.70 -9.40
N ILE A 169 8.29 -10.94 -8.12
CA ILE A 169 9.18 -10.53 -7.01
C ILE A 169 10.59 -11.11 -7.13
N ASP A 170 10.71 -12.37 -7.56
CA ASP A 170 12.00 -13.05 -7.73
C ASP A 170 12.77 -12.60 -8.99
N ARG A 171 12.17 -11.74 -9.83
CA ARG A 171 12.77 -11.22 -11.07
C ARG A 171 13.37 -9.83 -10.92
N VAL A 172 13.14 -9.18 -9.78
CA VAL A 172 13.58 -7.81 -9.52
C VAL A 172 14.64 -7.78 -8.42
N SER A 173 15.57 -6.84 -8.50
CA SER A 173 16.69 -6.75 -7.57
C SER A 173 16.27 -6.14 -6.23
N ALA A 174 15.27 -5.26 -6.23
CA ALA A 174 14.72 -4.64 -5.03
C ALA A 174 13.29 -4.13 -5.24
N VAL A 175 12.55 -4.03 -4.15
CA VAL A 175 11.24 -3.36 -4.08
C VAL A 175 11.27 -2.30 -3.00
N LEU A 176 10.83 -1.09 -3.34
CA LEU A 176 10.66 0.02 -2.43
C LEU A 176 9.16 0.36 -2.30
N GLN A 177 8.55 -0.04 -1.18
CA GLN A 177 7.15 0.30 -0.86
C GLN A 177 7.05 1.76 -0.37
N MET A 178 6.42 2.62 -1.17
CA MET A 178 6.34 4.07 -0.93
C MET A 178 4.97 4.57 -0.51
N TRP A 179 3.94 3.72 -0.60
CA TRP A 179 2.56 4.11 -0.34
C TRP A 179 2.12 5.28 -1.24
N PHE A 180 1.15 6.09 -0.79
CA PHE A 180 0.86 7.38 -1.42
C PHE A 180 1.60 8.50 -0.69
N GLY A 181 2.82 8.79 -1.13
CA GLY A 181 3.77 9.70 -0.46
C GLY A 181 3.43 11.20 -0.45
N GLY A 182 2.23 11.60 -0.88
CA GLY A 182 1.78 12.99 -0.90
C GLY A 182 2.66 13.93 -1.74
N SER A 183 2.59 15.24 -1.45
CA SER A 183 3.24 16.29 -2.25
C SER A 183 4.77 16.25 -2.26
N GLN A 184 5.39 15.55 -1.30
CA GLN A 184 6.85 15.36 -1.22
C GLN A 184 7.28 13.92 -1.55
N GLY A 185 6.37 13.08 -2.03
CA GLY A 185 6.65 11.67 -2.31
C GLY A 185 7.82 11.48 -3.28
N GLY A 186 7.88 12.28 -4.35
CA GLY A 186 8.99 12.21 -5.32
C GLY A 186 10.37 12.51 -4.69
N ASN A 187 10.45 13.51 -3.80
CA ASN A 187 11.68 13.84 -3.09
C ASN A 187 12.06 12.74 -2.10
N ALA A 188 11.09 12.20 -1.36
CA ALA A 188 11.33 11.10 -0.42
C ALA A 188 11.85 9.83 -1.14
N ILE A 189 11.32 9.52 -2.33
CA ILE A 189 11.82 8.41 -3.15
C ILE A 189 13.27 8.64 -3.54
N ALA A 190 13.59 9.85 -4.04
CA ALA A 190 14.95 10.19 -4.42
C ALA A 190 15.93 10.10 -3.24
N ASP A 191 15.53 10.59 -2.06
CA ASP A 191 16.37 10.54 -0.87
C ASP A 191 16.69 9.10 -0.43
N VAL A 192 15.72 8.19 -0.52
CA VAL A 192 15.95 6.77 -0.24
C VAL A 192 16.86 6.17 -1.31
N LEU A 193 16.49 6.27 -2.59
CA LEU A 193 17.24 5.64 -3.69
C LEU A 193 18.69 6.11 -3.79
N LEU A 194 18.97 7.37 -3.44
CA LEU A 194 20.32 7.94 -3.45
C LEU A 194 21.09 7.70 -2.14
N GLY A 195 20.45 7.12 -1.12
CA GLY A 195 21.06 6.90 0.19
C GLY A 195 21.20 8.16 1.04
N ASN A 196 20.58 9.28 0.66
CA ASN A 196 20.48 10.48 1.51
C ASN A 196 19.65 10.19 2.78
N TYR A 197 18.73 9.23 2.67
CA TYR A 197 17.98 8.67 3.79
C TYR A 197 18.12 7.14 3.81
N ASN A 198 18.57 6.59 4.93
CA ASN A 198 18.56 5.15 5.15
C ASN A 198 17.13 4.68 5.50
N PRO A 199 16.49 3.81 4.69
CA PRO A 199 15.11 3.40 4.90
C PRO A 199 14.93 2.74 6.28
N SER A 200 13.84 3.12 6.95
CA SER A 200 13.55 2.69 8.32
C SER A 200 12.05 2.46 8.56
N GLY A 201 11.26 2.37 7.49
CA GLY A 201 9.85 2.01 7.57
C GLY A 201 9.69 0.54 7.91
N LYS A 202 8.66 0.20 8.68
CA LYS A 202 8.25 -1.19 8.96
C LYS A 202 6.80 -1.36 8.52
N LEU A 203 6.46 -2.50 7.93
CA LEU A 203 5.12 -2.76 7.39
C LEU A 203 4.08 -2.76 8.52
N PRO A 204 3.02 -1.94 8.43
CA PRO A 204 1.93 -1.95 9.41
C PRO A 204 0.91 -3.08 9.12
N VAL A 205 1.06 -3.80 8.02
CA VAL A 205 0.17 -4.86 7.54
C VAL A 205 1.00 -6.04 7.03
N THR A 206 0.40 -7.22 6.96
CA THR A 206 1.04 -8.40 6.33
C THR A 206 0.81 -8.37 4.83
N PHE A 207 1.85 -8.60 4.04
CA PHE A 207 1.73 -8.80 2.60
C PHE A 207 1.62 -10.31 2.34
N PRO A 208 0.48 -10.80 1.86
CA PRO A 208 0.28 -12.21 1.63
C PRO A 208 0.99 -12.67 0.36
N LYS A 209 1.23 -13.99 0.24
CA LYS A 209 1.60 -14.60 -1.04
C LYS A 209 0.36 -14.79 -1.91
N LEU A 210 -0.73 -15.27 -1.33
CA LEU A 210 -1.98 -15.53 -2.04
C LEU A 210 -3.13 -14.77 -1.37
N TRP A 211 -4.17 -14.42 -2.13
CA TRP A 211 -5.35 -13.78 -1.53
C TRP A 211 -6.05 -14.74 -0.55
N GLU A 212 -6.00 -16.02 -0.87
CA GLU A 212 -6.50 -17.17 -0.11
C GLU A 212 -5.86 -17.30 1.28
N ASP A 213 -4.67 -16.73 1.49
CA ASP A 213 -3.98 -16.75 2.78
C ASP A 213 -4.55 -15.74 3.79
N CYS A 214 -5.36 -14.78 3.32
CA CYS A 214 -5.92 -13.73 4.14
C CYS A 214 -7.10 -14.24 4.97
N SER A 215 -7.19 -13.80 6.23
CA SER A 215 -8.22 -14.22 7.19
C SER A 215 -9.66 -13.98 6.71
N ALA A 216 -9.86 -12.92 5.92
CA ALA A 216 -11.16 -12.54 5.40
C ALA A 216 -11.50 -13.19 4.03
N PHE A 217 -10.63 -14.03 3.45
CA PHE A 217 -10.82 -14.57 2.10
C PHE A 217 -12.19 -15.23 1.89
N GLU A 218 -12.61 -16.09 2.82
CA GLU A 218 -13.85 -16.88 2.70
C GLU A 218 -15.12 -16.07 2.98
N THR A 219 -15.04 -14.97 3.73
CA THR A 219 -16.22 -14.23 4.21
C THR A 219 -16.39 -12.85 3.59
N TYR A 220 -15.34 -12.27 3.05
CA TYR A 220 -15.36 -10.95 2.47
C TYR A 220 -16.18 -10.93 1.17
N LYS A 221 -17.25 -10.12 1.16
CA LYS A 221 -18.25 -10.04 0.07
C LYS A 221 -18.99 -11.35 -0.23
N SER A 222 -18.93 -12.35 0.67
CA SER A 222 -19.61 -13.64 0.47
C SER A 222 -21.13 -13.58 0.63
N PHE A 223 -21.67 -12.53 1.28
CA PHE A 223 -23.10 -12.30 1.38
C PHE A 223 -23.48 -10.87 0.95
N PRO A 224 -24.62 -10.65 0.27
CA PRO A 224 -24.96 -9.36 -0.35
C PRO A 224 -25.09 -8.17 0.62
N SER A 225 -25.40 -8.41 1.89
CA SER A 225 -25.72 -7.35 2.86
C SER A 225 -25.19 -7.61 4.27
N ARG A 226 -24.33 -8.60 4.46
CA ARG A 226 -23.75 -8.97 5.76
C ARG A 226 -22.31 -9.44 5.57
N THR A 227 -21.44 -9.00 6.47
CA THR A 227 -20.06 -9.52 6.55
C THR A 227 -19.90 -10.23 7.88
N TYR A 228 -19.52 -11.50 7.85
CA TYR A 228 -19.20 -12.26 9.05
C TYR A 228 -17.70 -12.18 9.30
N TYR A 229 -17.31 -11.66 10.45
CA TYR A 229 -15.92 -11.64 10.91
C TYR A 229 -15.60 -12.98 11.57
N SER A 230 -15.59 -14.05 10.77
CA SER A 230 -15.32 -15.41 11.25
C SER A 230 -13.86 -15.66 11.60
N ASP A 231 -12.98 -14.74 11.18
CA ASP A 231 -11.59 -14.68 11.60
C ASP A 231 -11.42 -14.21 13.04
N ASP A 232 -12.47 -13.61 13.64
CA ASP A 232 -12.50 -13.17 15.04
C ASP A 232 -11.23 -12.37 15.41
N ILE A 233 -10.43 -12.85 16.36
CA ILE A 233 -9.19 -12.21 16.81
C ILE A 233 -7.99 -12.47 15.88
N TYR A 234 -8.11 -13.39 14.91
CA TYR A 234 -7.05 -13.79 13.99
C TYR A 234 -7.02 -12.92 12.74
N VAL A 235 -6.81 -11.62 12.92
CA VAL A 235 -6.67 -10.65 11.84
C VAL A 235 -5.19 -10.35 11.56
N GLY A 236 -4.83 -10.29 10.28
CA GLY A 236 -3.46 -9.95 9.84
C GLY A 236 -2.45 -11.00 10.32
N TYR A 237 -1.29 -10.57 10.84
CA TYR A 237 -0.23 -11.50 11.25
C TYR A 237 -0.65 -12.55 12.28
N ARG A 238 -1.72 -12.29 13.05
CA ARG A 238 -2.29 -13.26 13.99
C ARG A 238 -2.84 -14.50 13.27
N ASN A 239 -3.48 -14.31 12.11
CA ASN A 239 -3.91 -15.39 11.23
C ASN A 239 -2.72 -16.21 10.74
N PHE A 240 -1.75 -15.51 10.15
CA PHE A 240 -0.55 -16.12 9.57
C PHE A 240 0.25 -16.88 10.63
N ASP A 241 0.32 -16.36 11.85
CA ASP A 241 0.94 -17.06 12.97
C ASP A 241 0.14 -18.29 13.41
N LYS A 242 -1.18 -18.17 13.59
CA LYS A 242 -2.06 -19.25 14.07
C LYS A 242 -2.04 -20.47 13.15
N TYR A 243 -2.02 -20.23 11.84
CA TYR A 243 -2.08 -21.27 10.82
C TYR A 243 -0.73 -21.56 10.16
N GLU A 244 0.36 -21.02 10.71
CA GLU A 244 1.74 -21.22 10.21
C GLU A 244 1.91 -20.90 8.71
N ILE A 245 1.15 -19.91 8.23
CA ILE A 245 1.22 -19.45 6.84
C ILE A 245 2.42 -18.53 6.68
N GLU A 246 3.23 -18.79 5.64
CA GLU A 246 4.39 -17.97 5.31
C GLU A 246 3.98 -16.77 4.45
N PRO A 247 4.00 -15.53 4.99
CA PRO A 247 3.67 -14.34 4.21
C PRO A 247 4.74 -14.03 3.17
N LEU A 248 4.42 -13.17 2.19
CA LEU A 248 5.44 -12.63 1.30
C LEU A 248 6.33 -11.64 2.06
N PHE A 249 5.70 -10.72 2.81
CA PHE A 249 6.38 -9.87 3.78
C PHE A 249 5.59 -9.82 5.09
N PRO A 250 6.19 -10.15 6.24
CA PRO A 250 5.48 -10.21 7.50
C PRO A 250 5.19 -8.81 8.08
N PHE A 251 4.22 -8.76 9.01
CA PHE A 251 3.98 -7.56 9.80
C PHE A 251 5.27 -7.09 10.51
N GLY A 252 5.50 -5.79 10.52
CA GLY A 252 6.68 -5.19 11.13
C GLY A 252 7.96 -5.39 10.34
N PHE A 253 7.92 -5.96 9.12
CA PHE A 253 9.09 -6.13 8.26
C PHE A 253 9.53 -4.83 7.61
N GLY A 254 10.84 -4.67 7.41
CA GLY A 254 11.41 -3.54 6.67
C GLY A 254 12.93 -3.56 6.76
N LEU A 255 13.58 -3.48 5.60
CA LEU A 255 15.03 -3.50 5.45
C LEU A 255 15.65 -2.12 5.71
N SER A 256 16.96 -2.09 5.86
CA SER A 256 17.79 -0.91 6.02
C SER A 256 19.08 -1.07 5.19
N TYR A 257 19.74 0.04 4.87
CA TYR A 257 21.10 0.03 4.29
C TYR A 257 22.19 -0.34 5.31
N THR A 258 21.82 -0.52 6.58
CA THR A 258 22.70 -1.05 7.62
C THR A 258 22.09 -2.29 8.28
N SER A 259 22.86 -2.95 9.14
CA SER A 259 22.44 -4.13 9.91
C SER A 259 22.40 -3.83 11.40
N PHE A 260 21.53 -4.55 12.12
CA PHE A 260 21.37 -4.39 13.56
C PHE A 260 21.45 -5.74 14.30
N GLU A 261 22.04 -5.72 15.48
CA GLU A 261 22.17 -6.85 16.39
C GLU A 261 21.47 -6.53 17.72
N TYR A 262 20.87 -7.55 18.33
CA TYR A 262 20.09 -7.45 19.56
C TYR A 262 20.66 -8.40 20.60
N ASN A 263 20.91 -7.94 21.82
CA ASN A 263 21.49 -8.76 22.89
C ASN A 263 20.90 -8.44 24.27
N ASP A 264 21.08 -9.37 25.21
CA ASP A 264 20.85 -9.22 26.65
C ASP A 264 19.44 -8.75 27.04
N ILE A 265 18.41 -9.55 26.72
CA ILE A 265 17.05 -9.29 27.21
C ILE A 265 16.98 -9.44 28.73
N ASN A 266 16.53 -8.37 29.40
CA ASN A 266 16.16 -8.36 30.80
C ASN A 266 14.72 -7.87 30.95
N ILE A 267 14.00 -8.47 31.91
CA ILE A 267 12.62 -8.13 32.21
C ILE A 267 12.54 -7.91 33.71
N GLU A 268 12.18 -6.69 34.08
CA GLU A 268 11.88 -6.30 35.44
C GLU A 268 10.39 -6.05 35.58
N GLU A 269 9.85 -6.34 36.74
CA GLU A 269 8.44 -6.13 37.05
C GLU A 269 8.35 -5.09 38.16
N ASN A 270 7.50 -4.08 37.98
CA ASN A 270 7.11 -3.16 39.04
C ASN A 270 5.61 -3.34 39.37
N SER A 271 5.02 -2.45 40.16
CA SER A 271 3.61 -2.59 40.56
C SER A 271 2.63 -2.55 39.38
N GLU A 272 2.94 -1.81 38.32
CA GLU A 272 2.01 -1.51 37.22
C GLU A 272 2.44 -2.10 35.86
N ASP A 273 3.74 -2.26 35.67
CA ASP A 273 4.35 -2.52 34.36
C ASP A 273 5.38 -3.67 34.40
N TYR A 274 5.60 -4.27 33.24
CA TYR A 274 6.83 -4.96 32.89
C TYR A 274 7.76 -4.00 32.14
N LEU A 275 9.02 -3.90 32.59
CA LEU A 275 10.08 -3.14 31.95
C LEU A 275 11.01 -4.10 31.20
N ILE A 276 10.93 -4.06 29.87
CA ILE A 276 11.72 -4.91 28.97
C ILE A 276 12.91 -4.08 28.51
N SER A 277 14.12 -4.52 28.84
CA SER A 277 15.35 -3.86 28.42
C SER A 277 16.28 -4.80 27.67
N PHE A 278 16.97 -4.28 26.66
CA PHE A 278 17.90 -5.00 25.80
C PHE A 278 18.84 -4.01 25.10
N PHE A 279 19.92 -4.50 24.49
CA PHE A 279 20.81 -3.67 23.68
C PHE A 279 20.55 -3.86 22.20
N VAL A 280 20.59 -2.75 21.45
CA VAL A 280 20.60 -2.75 19.99
C VAL A 280 21.89 -2.09 19.51
N LYS A 281 22.60 -2.77 18.61
CA LYS A 281 23.84 -2.28 18.00
C LYS A 281 23.68 -2.13 16.50
N ASN A 282 24.08 -1.00 15.94
CA ASN A 282 24.28 -0.86 14.50
C ASN A 282 25.62 -1.48 14.12
N THR A 283 25.60 -2.55 13.32
CA THR A 283 26.77 -3.35 12.95
C THR A 283 27.24 -3.10 11.50
N GLY A 284 26.51 -2.30 10.72
CA GLY A 284 26.88 -2.01 9.34
C GLY A 284 27.80 -0.79 9.22
N GLN A 285 27.74 -0.12 8.07
CA GLN A 285 28.68 0.95 7.66
C GLN A 285 28.03 2.34 7.54
N VAL A 286 26.71 2.43 7.74
CA VAL A 286 25.97 3.69 7.68
C VAL A 286 25.09 3.83 8.91
N ASP A 287 24.84 5.08 9.30
CA ASP A 287 23.89 5.41 10.35
C ASP A 287 22.48 4.93 9.96
N GLY A 288 21.67 4.56 10.95
CA GLY A 288 20.35 3.99 10.68
C GLY A 288 19.40 4.09 11.86
N ILE A 289 18.13 3.84 11.58
CA ILE A 289 17.06 3.77 12.58
C ILE A 289 16.53 2.34 12.57
N GLU A 290 16.58 1.70 13.73
CA GLU A 290 15.92 0.41 13.95
C GLU A 290 14.61 0.61 14.71
N THR A 291 13.65 -0.29 14.52
CA THR A 291 12.39 -0.34 15.28
C THR A 291 12.25 -1.69 15.99
N PRO A 292 12.85 -1.85 17.19
CA PRO A 292 12.60 -3.02 18.03
C PRO A 292 11.12 -3.15 18.38
N GLN A 293 10.59 -4.36 18.24
CA GLN A 293 9.19 -4.69 18.48
C GLN A 293 9.10 -5.75 19.58
N VAL A 294 8.26 -5.52 20.58
CA VAL A 294 8.01 -6.45 21.69
C VAL A 294 6.67 -7.11 21.49
N TYR A 295 6.70 -8.43 21.31
CA TYR A 295 5.53 -9.29 21.24
C TYR A 295 5.41 -10.11 22.52
N ILE A 296 4.19 -10.40 22.94
CA ILE A 296 3.94 -11.30 24.07
C ILE A 296 2.98 -12.41 23.62
N GLY A 297 3.34 -13.66 23.90
CA GLY A 297 2.50 -14.83 23.72
C GLY A 297 2.27 -15.55 25.06
N LYS A 298 1.13 -16.24 25.20
CA LYS A 298 0.86 -17.11 26.36
C LYS A 298 0.97 -18.57 25.92
N LYS A 299 1.88 -19.35 26.53
CA LYS A 299 2.20 -20.72 26.05
C LYS A 299 1.04 -21.70 26.19
N ILE A 300 0.32 -21.63 27.31
CA ILE A 300 -0.84 -22.47 27.61
C ILE A 300 -1.93 -21.55 28.13
N SER A 301 -2.97 -21.33 27.33
CA SER A 301 -4.12 -20.49 27.69
C SER A 301 -5.40 -21.30 27.69
N LYS A 302 -6.33 -20.95 28.57
CA LYS A 302 -7.70 -21.48 28.54
C LYS A 302 -8.55 -20.76 27.50
N ALA A 303 -8.26 -19.48 27.26
CA ALA A 303 -8.86 -18.72 26.18
C ALA A 303 -8.19 -19.03 24.84
N ASP A 304 -8.95 -18.91 23.75
CA ASP A 304 -8.36 -18.92 22.42
C ASP A 304 -7.67 -17.57 22.18
N ARG A 305 -6.40 -17.59 21.79
CA ARG A 305 -5.54 -16.40 21.71
C ARG A 305 -4.60 -16.46 20.50
N PRO A 306 -4.16 -15.30 19.99
CA PRO A 306 -3.07 -15.24 19.03
C PRO A 306 -1.80 -15.84 19.63
N VAL A 307 -0.97 -16.45 18.77
CA VAL A 307 0.34 -17.00 19.16
C VAL A 307 1.17 -15.96 19.91
N LYS A 308 1.14 -14.72 19.41
CA LYS A 308 1.78 -13.56 20.01
C LYS A 308 1.09 -12.28 19.57
N GLU A 309 1.24 -11.23 20.36
CA GLU A 309 0.66 -9.92 20.08
C GLU A 309 1.69 -8.82 20.30
N LEU A 310 1.77 -7.86 19.37
CA LEU A 310 2.59 -6.66 19.56
C LEU A 310 2.06 -5.86 20.75
N LYS A 311 2.92 -5.60 21.74
CA LYS A 311 2.56 -4.84 22.95
C LYS A 311 3.35 -3.53 23.10
N SER A 312 4.52 -3.42 22.49
CA SER A 312 5.32 -2.18 22.51
C SER A 312 6.33 -2.15 21.37
N PHE A 313 6.76 -0.96 20.95
CA PHE A 313 7.86 -0.75 20.00
C PHE A 313 8.43 0.65 20.17
N SER A 314 9.63 0.90 19.66
CA SER A 314 10.22 2.24 19.62
C SER A 314 11.18 2.39 18.46
N LYS A 315 11.34 3.61 17.95
CA LYS A 315 12.36 3.93 16.93
C LYS A 315 13.65 4.37 17.61
N VAL A 316 14.77 3.76 17.21
CA VAL A 316 16.07 3.98 17.82
C VAL A 316 17.07 4.35 16.72
N PHE A 317 17.45 5.62 16.67
CA PHE A 317 18.56 6.07 15.83
C PHE A 317 19.90 5.60 16.41
N LEU A 318 20.76 5.00 15.59
CA LEU A 318 22.07 4.49 15.95
C LEU A 318 23.09 4.94 14.92
N LYS A 319 24.15 5.61 15.38
CA LYS A 319 25.34 5.82 14.56
C LYS A 319 26.01 4.49 14.24
N THR A 320 26.80 4.46 13.19
CA THR A 320 27.64 3.32 12.81
C THR A 320 28.45 2.80 14.01
N GLY A 321 28.35 1.49 14.30
CA GLY A 321 29.03 0.86 15.43
C GLY A 321 28.45 1.15 16.83
N GLN A 322 27.47 2.07 16.95
CA GLN A 322 26.88 2.44 18.23
C GLN A 322 26.02 1.32 18.78
N THR A 323 26.10 1.11 20.10
CA THR A 323 25.15 0.32 20.88
C THR A 323 24.31 1.24 21.77
N LYS A 324 23.00 1.01 21.84
CA LYS A 324 22.09 1.68 22.80
C LYS A 324 21.30 0.66 23.60
N LYS A 325 21.12 0.94 24.89
CA LYS A 325 20.12 0.24 25.72
C LYS A 325 18.75 0.79 25.37
N VAL A 326 17.83 -0.11 25.01
CA VAL A 326 16.42 0.17 24.79
C VAL A 326 15.65 -0.30 26.02
N VAL A 327 14.68 0.49 26.47
CA VAL A 327 13.77 0.12 27.57
C VAL A 327 12.35 0.42 27.11
N LEU A 328 11.51 -0.60 27.13
CA LEU A 328 10.10 -0.50 26.75
C LEU A 328 9.25 -0.92 27.94
N SER A 329 8.28 -0.09 28.31
CA SER A 329 7.31 -0.40 29.35
C SER A 329 6.06 -1.02 28.73
N ILE A 330 5.55 -2.08 29.35
CA ILE A 330 4.29 -2.74 29.01
C ILE A 330 3.44 -2.79 30.28
N PRO A 331 2.34 -2.03 30.34
CA PRO A 331 1.37 -2.14 31.43
C PRO A 331 0.87 -3.56 31.58
N LYS A 332 0.82 -4.08 32.82
CA LYS A 332 0.33 -5.45 33.11
C LYS A 332 -1.05 -5.70 32.54
N LYS A 333 -1.92 -4.69 32.58
CA LYS A 333 -3.28 -4.73 31.97
C LYS A 333 -3.28 -5.03 30.47
N ASN A 334 -2.18 -4.77 29.75
CA ASN A 334 -2.09 -5.07 28.31
C ASN A 334 -1.90 -6.57 28.03
N LEU A 335 -1.68 -7.40 29.05
CA LEU A 335 -1.73 -8.87 28.95
C LEU A 335 -3.16 -9.42 28.95
N ALA A 336 -4.15 -8.57 29.22
CA ALA A 336 -5.53 -8.98 29.32
C ALA A 336 -6.09 -9.43 27.97
N TYR A 337 -7.02 -10.38 28.02
CA TYR A 337 -7.92 -10.73 26.93
C TYR A 337 -9.35 -10.41 27.37
N PHE A 338 -10.24 -10.26 26.40
CA PHE A 338 -11.65 -10.06 26.69
C PHE A 338 -12.34 -11.41 26.85
N ASP A 339 -12.90 -11.67 28.03
CA ASP A 339 -13.64 -12.89 28.33
C ASP A 339 -15.14 -12.66 28.12
N ILE A 340 -15.71 -13.35 27.14
CA ILE A 340 -17.12 -13.19 26.74
C ILE A 340 -18.11 -13.76 27.77
N GLN A 341 -17.68 -14.67 28.65
CA GLN A 341 -18.56 -15.27 29.64
C GLN A 341 -18.81 -14.32 30.82
N THR A 342 -17.78 -13.56 31.17
CA THR A 342 -17.81 -12.60 32.28
C THR A 342 -17.98 -11.15 31.85
N ASP A 343 -17.97 -10.87 30.54
CA ASP A 343 -18.06 -9.51 29.94
C ASP A 343 -16.97 -8.58 30.50
N SER A 344 -15.74 -9.09 30.62
CA SER A 344 -14.67 -8.38 31.31
C SER A 344 -13.27 -8.67 30.76
N TRP A 345 -12.32 -7.78 31.04
CA TRP A 345 -10.91 -7.97 30.72
C TRP A 345 -10.22 -8.77 31.83
N LEU A 346 -9.68 -9.93 31.48
CA LEU A 346 -9.02 -10.84 32.42
C LEU A 346 -7.56 -11.06 32.06
N ILE A 347 -6.71 -11.23 33.06
CA ILE A 347 -5.33 -11.68 32.90
C ILE A 347 -5.26 -13.11 33.43
N GLU A 348 -4.80 -14.05 32.61
CA GLU A 348 -4.64 -15.43 33.05
C GLU A 348 -3.26 -15.62 33.67
N GLU A 349 -3.21 -16.13 34.89
CA GLU A 349 -1.96 -16.60 35.49
C GLU A 349 -1.25 -17.66 34.63
N GLY A 350 0.07 -17.73 34.71
CA GLY A 350 0.89 -18.75 34.05
C GLY A 350 2.07 -18.18 33.27
N VAL A 351 2.63 -19.00 32.38
CA VAL A 351 3.86 -18.67 31.65
C VAL A 351 3.54 -17.86 30.38
N TYR A 352 4.13 -16.68 30.30
CA TYR A 352 4.13 -15.82 29.12
C TYR A 352 5.53 -15.77 28.52
N GLU A 353 5.61 -15.75 27.19
CA GLU A 353 6.85 -15.55 26.45
C GLU A 353 6.90 -14.11 25.94
N PHE A 354 7.93 -13.38 26.36
CA PHE A 354 8.22 -12.02 25.92
C PHE A 354 9.28 -12.11 24.82
N MET A 355 8.96 -11.62 23.63
CA MET A 355 9.78 -11.74 22.43
C MET A 355 10.14 -10.35 21.92
N VAL A 356 11.42 -10.11 21.67
CA VAL A 356 11.92 -8.89 21.01
C VAL A 356 12.35 -9.27 19.59
N GLY A 357 11.77 -8.61 18.59
CA GLY A 357 12.09 -8.86 17.18
C GLY A 357 12.31 -7.59 16.37
N ALA A 358 12.95 -7.77 15.21
CA ALA A 358 13.05 -6.74 14.18
C ALA A 358 11.83 -6.72 13.23
N SER A 359 11.01 -7.79 13.28
CA SER A 359 9.68 -7.94 12.67
C SER A 359 8.93 -9.09 13.37
N SER A 360 7.67 -9.37 13.00
CA SER A 360 6.89 -10.45 13.61
C SER A 360 7.42 -11.86 13.31
N ARG A 361 8.26 -12.00 12.27
CA ARG A 361 8.92 -13.26 11.90
C ARG A 361 10.43 -13.25 12.12
N ASP A 362 10.98 -12.15 12.62
CA ASP A 362 12.41 -12.03 12.94
C ASP A 362 12.60 -11.74 14.43
N ILE A 363 12.27 -12.75 15.25
CA ILE A 363 12.45 -12.70 16.70
C ILE A 363 13.92 -12.92 17.04
N LYS A 364 14.52 -11.95 17.73
CA LYS A 364 15.95 -11.94 18.06
C LYS A 364 16.23 -12.42 19.47
N LEU A 365 15.36 -12.08 20.42
CA LEU A 365 15.49 -12.42 21.82
C LEU A 365 14.14 -12.88 22.36
N ASN A 366 14.15 -13.84 23.29
CA ASN A 366 12.96 -14.22 24.04
C ASN A 366 13.30 -14.50 25.51
N LYS A 367 12.30 -14.37 26.38
CA LYS A 367 12.39 -14.74 27.78
C LYS A 367 11.01 -15.09 28.32
N GLU A 368 10.94 -16.13 29.13
CA GLU A 368 9.71 -16.52 29.82
C GLU A 368 9.55 -15.75 31.14
N VAL A 369 8.30 -15.39 31.45
CA VAL A 369 7.89 -14.71 32.68
C VAL A 369 6.67 -15.40 33.24
N ILE A 370 6.66 -15.66 34.54
CA ILE A 370 5.51 -16.20 35.26
C ILE A 370 4.66 -15.02 35.74
N VAL A 371 3.42 -14.97 35.28
CA VAL A 371 2.42 -13.99 35.72
C VAL A 371 1.54 -14.65 36.77
N ASN A 372 1.47 -14.04 37.95
CA ASN A 372 0.68 -14.52 39.11
C ASN A 372 -0.45 -13.57 39.45
#